data_AF-A0A431NS59-F1
#
_entry.id   AF-A0A431NS59-F1
#
_cell.length_a   1.000
_cell.length_b   1.000
_cell.length_c   1.000
_cell.angle_alpha   90.00
_cell.angle_beta   90.00
_cell.angle_gamma   90.00
#
_symmetry.space_group_name_H-M   'P 1'
#
loop_
_entity.id
_entity.type
_entity.pdbx_description
1 polymer ?
#
loop_
_entity_poly.entity_id
_entity_poly.type
_entity_poly.pdbx_seq_one_letter_code
_entity_poly.pdbx_strand_id
1 'polypeptide(L)'
;MTQRSIIVAGAGVLGLWQALLLSRAGHRVRLVERGPEDFTRAASSYAGAMLGPFCETEAQAAEVREPGLRAIHLWRQEVPGTQVAGTLVVAPARDLGELDR
;
A
#
# COMPACT_ATOMS: atom_id res chain seq x y z
N MET A 1 24.26 -14.20 -3.36
CA MET A 1 23.26 -13.80 -4.37
C MET A 1 23.95 -12.95 -5.43
N THR A 2 23.61 -13.08 -6.71
CA THR A 2 24.19 -12.24 -7.77
C THR A 2 23.50 -10.88 -7.84
N GLN A 3 24.28 -9.81 -7.84
CA GLN A 3 23.77 -8.44 -7.97
C GLN A 3 23.22 -8.23 -9.39
N ARG A 4 22.05 -7.57 -9.50
CA ARG A 4 21.40 -7.21 -10.78
C ARG A 4 21.21 -5.71 -10.85
N SER A 5 21.18 -5.17 -12.07
CA SER A 5 20.74 -3.79 -12.33
C SER A 5 19.26 -3.82 -12.70
N ILE A 6 18.41 -3.14 -11.94
CA ILE A 6 16.95 -3.15 -12.08
C ILE A 6 16.45 -1.72 -12.22
N ILE A 7 15.51 -1.49 -13.15
CA ILE A 7 14.81 -0.20 -13.29
C ILE A 7 13.38 -0.39 -12.78
N VAL A 8 12.95 0.47 -11.87
CA VAL A 8 11.56 0.58 -11.43
C VAL A 8 10.99 1.87 -12.03
N ALA A 9 9.95 1.75 -12.84
CA ALA A 9 9.27 2.88 -13.48
C ALA A 9 7.98 3.21 -12.73
N GLY A 10 7.91 4.41 -12.16
CA GLY A 10 6.86 4.91 -11.29
C GLY A 10 7.30 4.95 -9.83
N ALA A 11 7.29 6.12 -9.21
CA ALA A 11 7.62 6.35 -7.80
C ALA A 11 6.38 6.47 -6.90
N GLY A 12 5.24 5.89 -7.30
CA GLY A 12 4.13 5.66 -6.36
C GLY A 12 4.49 4.63 -5.29
N VAL A 13 3.59 4.40 -4.34
CA VAL A 13 3.76 3.47 -3.20
C VAL A 13 4.25 2.08 -3.65
N LEU A 14 3.69 1.55 -4.73
CA LEU A 14 4.07 0.24 -5.26
C LEU A 14 5.54 0.24 -5.73
N GLY A 15 5.94 1.24 -6.52
CA GLY A 15 7.30 1.36 -7.02
C GLY A 15 8.34 1.63 -5.93
N LEU A 16 7.99 2.46 -4.93
CA LEU A 16 8.84 2.69 -3.76
C LEU A 16 9.08 1.41 -2.97
N TRP A 17 8.04 0.60 -2.72
CA TRP A 17 8.19 -0.69 -2.05
C TRP A 17 9.07 -1.65 -2.84
N GLN A 18 8.90 -1.74 -4.16
CA GLN A 18 9.79 -2.56 -5.00
C GLN A 18 11.23 -2.06 -4.92
N ALA A 19 11.45 -0.75 -5.04
CA ALA A 19 12.80 -0.18 -5.00
C ALA A 19 13.48 -0.42 -3.64
N LEU A 20 12.75 -0.23 -2.53
CA LEU A 20 13.23 -0.48 -1.18
C LEU A 20 13.64 -1.94 -0.98
N LEU A 21 12.75 -2.89 -1.29
CA LEU A 21 12.98 -4.31 -1.06
C LEU A 21 14.09 -4.87 -1.96
N LEU A 22 14.13 -4.47 -3.24
CA LEU A 22 15.19 -4.89 -4.17
C LEU A 22 16.55 -4.30 -3.79
N SER A 23 16.59 -3.05 -3.32
CA SER A 23 17.81 -2.42 -2.82
C SER A 23 18.36 -3.17 -1.60
N ARG A 24 17.49 -3.53 -0.65
CA ARG A 24 17.85 -4.33 0.53
C ARG A 24 18.33 -5.75 0.21
N ALA A 25 17.83 -6.32 -0.89
CA ALA A 25 18.33 -7.59 -1.41
C ALA A 25 19.72 -7.47 -2.09
N GLY A 26 20.32 -6.27 -2.10
CA GLY A 26 21.67 -6.02 -2.63
C GLY A 26 21.70 -5.71 -4.13
N HIS A 27 20.55 -5.45 -4.77
CA HIS A 27 20.49 -5.10 -6.18
C HIS A 27 20.76 -3.61 -6.42
N ARG A 28 21.29 -3.28 -7.61
CA ARG A 28 21.45 -1.90 -8.06
C ARG A 28 20.13 -1.44 -8.68
N VAL A 29 19.37 -0.63 -7.95
CA VAL A 29 18.04 -0.18 -8.38
C VAL A 29 18.10 1.26 -8.88
N ARG A 30 17.47 1.52 -10.03
CA ARG A 30 17.15 2.88 -10.51
C ARG A 30 15.64 3.09 -10.49
N LEU A 31 15.15 3.96 -9.63
CA LEU A 31 13.76 4.41 -9.62
C LEU A 31 13.61 5.60 -10.57
N VAL A 32 12.57 5.60 -11.40
CA VAL A 32 12.29 6.66 -12.38
C VAL A 32 10.84 7.09 -12.23
N GLU A 33 10.58 8.39 -12.13
CA GLU A 33 9.24 8.97 -12.11
C GLU A 33 9.11 9.98 -13.25
N ARG A 34 7.89 10.13 -13.80
CA ARG A 34 7.59 11.08 -14.88
C ARG A 34 7.36 12.49 -14.33
N GLY A 35 6.84 12.61 -13.11
CA GLY A 35 6.60 13.88 -12.43
C GLY A 35 7.88 14.73 -12.30
N PRO A 36 7.79 16.06 -12.43
CA PRO A 36 8.95 16.95 -12.27
C PRO A 36 9.39 17.08 -10.81
N GLU A 37 8.46 16.85 -9.88
CA GLU A 37 8.66 16.84 -8.44
C GLU A 37 8.19 15.49 -7.90
N ASP A 38 8.87 15.02 -6.84
CA ASP A 38 8.59 13.73 -6.22
C ASP A 38 7.10 13.60 -5.88
N PHE A 39 6.51 12.47 -6.28
CA PHE A 39 5.13 12.07 -5.98
C PHE A 39 4.00 12.97 -6.50
N THR A 40 4.28 14.13 -7.09
CA THR A 40 3.25 15.09 -7.53
C THR A 40 2.24 14.56 -8.53
N ARG A 41 2.60 13.54 -9.32
CA ARG A 41 1.70 12.89 -10.29
C ARG A 41 1.34 11.45 -9.93
N ALA A 42 1.78 10.96 -8.78
CA ALA A 42 1.48 9.61 -8.34
C ALA A 42 0.08 9.55 -7.73
N ALA A 43 -0.68 8.50 -8.07
CA ALA A 43 -1.99 8.24 -7.45
C ALA A 43 -1.89 8.17 -5.91
N SER A 44 -0.73 7.76 -5.39
CA SER A 44 -0.44 7.69 -3.94
C SER A 44 -0.62 9.03 -3.21
N SER A 45 -0.39 10.16 -3.85
CA SER A 45 -0.53 11.49 -3.23
C SER A 45 -1.99 11.89 -2.99
N TYR A 46 -2.93 11.21 -3.66
CA TYR A 46 -4.37 11.40 -3.48
C TYR A 46 -5.00 10.38 -2.54
N ALA A 47 -4.21 9.42 -2.02
CA ALA A 47 -4.72 8.38 -1.14
C ALA A 47 -4.94 8.92 0.28
N GLY A 48 -6.04 8.50 0.92
CA GLY A 48 -6.27 8.75 2.35
C GLY A 48 -5.33 7.95 3.28
N ALA A 49 -4.56 7.00 2.71
CA ALA A 49 -3.57 6.19 3.41
C ALA A 49 -4.09 5.40 4.63
N MET A 50 -5.37 5.02 4.62
CA MET A 50 -5.96 4.16 5.65
C MET A 50 -5.47 2.72 5.47
N LEU A 51 -5.20 2.03 6.58
CA LEU A 51 -4.83 0.61 6.59
C LEU A 51 -6.04 -0.22 7.05
N GLY A 52 -7.01 -0.42 6.13
CA GLY A 52 -8.32 -1.03 6.43
C GLY A 52 -8.55 -2.39 5.76
N PRO A 53 -7.73 -3.43 6.02
CA PRO A 53 -7.77 -4.68 5.26
C PRO A 53 -9.10 -5.44 5.35
N PHE A 54 -9.88 -5.23 6.41
CA PHE A 54 -11.21 -5.82 6.59
C PHE A 54 -12.33 -5.05 5.88
N CYS A 55 -12.14 -3.74 5.67
CA CYS A 55 -13.14 -2.89 5.03
C CYS A 55 -13.07 -3.01 3.51
N GLU A 56 -11.88 -3.33 2.98
CA GLU A 56 -11.63 -3.47 1.55
C GLU A 56 -12.03 -4.86 1.00
N THR A 57 -12.60 -5.74 1.83
CA THR A 57 -12.76 -7.16 1.51
C THR A 57 -14.15 -7.65 1.12
N GLU A 58 -15.06 -6.74 0.75
CA GLU A 58 -16.46 -7.07 0.40
C GLU A 58 -16.60 -8.15 -0.68
N ALA A 59 -15.74 -8.16 -1.72
CA ALA A 59 -15.83 -9.12 -2.84
C ALA A 59 -14.69 -10.16 -2.93
N GLN A 60 -13.53 -9.95 -2.30
CA GLN A 60 -12.31 -10.77 -2.48
C GLN A 60 -11.60 -11.05 -1.14
N ALA A 61 -12.35 -11.68 -0.24
CA ALA A 61 -12.14 -11.73 1.21
C ALA A 61 -10.77 -12.23 1.72
N ALA A 62 -10.04 -13.07 0.99
CA ALA A 62 -8.75 -13.60 1.46
C ALA A 62 -7.56 -12.99 0.73
N GLU A 63 -7.69 -12.76 -0.59
CA GLU A 63 -6.61 -12.28 -1.44
C GLU A 63 -6.22 -10.83 -1.14
N VAL A 64 -7.14 -10.03 -0.59
CA VAL A 64 -6.87 -8.65 -0.17
C VAL A 64 -6.54 -8.58 1.33
N ARG A 65 -7.33 -9.27 2.18
CA ARG A 65 -7.16 -9.20 3.64
C ARG A 65 -5.82 -9.72 4.11
N GLU A 66 -5.41 -10.92 3.67
CA GLU A 66 -4.19 -11.54 4.19
C GLU A 66 -2.92 -10.74 3.82
N PRO A 67 -2.74 -10.27 2.56
CA PRO A 67 -1.67 -9.33 2.26
C PRO A 67 -1.78 -8.01 3.01
N GLY A 68 -2.99 -7.47 3.18
CA GLY A 68 -3.21 -6.23 3.92
C GLY A 68 -2.80 -6.32 5.40
N LEU A 69 -3.14 -7.43 6.07
CA LEU A 69 -2.69 -7.70 7.45
C LEU A 69 -1.17 -7.80 7.55
N ARG A 70 -0.52 -8.47 6.59
CA ARG A 70 0.95 -8.50 6.52
C ARG A 70 1.54 -7.11 6.23
N ALA A 71 0.90 -6.32 5.37
CA ALA A 71 1.34 -4.99 5.02
C ALA A 71 1.35 -4.05 6.22
N ILE A 72 0.40 -4.16 7.16
CA ILE A 72 0.40 -3.36 8.40
C ILE A 72 1.72 -3.54 9.18
N HIS A 73 2.24 -4.77 9.24
CA HIS A 73 3.53 -5.02 9.90
C HIS A 73 4.68 -4.33 9.16
N LEU A 74 4.71 -4.44 7.83
CA LEU A 74 5.71 -3.78 6.99
C LEU A 74 5.66 -2.25 7.16
N TRP A 75 4.48 -1.64 7.15
CA TRP A 75 4.34 -0.19 7.36
C TRP A 75 4.89 0.27 8.71
N ARG A 76 4.61 -0.48 9.78
CA ARG A 76 5.18 -0.18 11.11
C ARG A 76 6.70 -0.29 11.16
N GLN A 77 7.28 -1.21 10.40
CA GLN A 77 8.73 -1.39 10.33
C GLN A 77 9.41 -0.28 9.53
N GLU A 78 8.83 0.09 8.39
CA GLU A 78 9.48 0.99 7.43
C GLU A 78 9.17 2.46 7.60
N VAL A 79 8.02 2.78 8.20
CA VAL A 79 7.55 4.16 8.37
C VAL A 79 7.28 4.39 9.86
N PRO A 80 8.30 4.85 10.61
CA PRO A 80 8.15 5.21 12.01
C PRO A 80 7.00 6.21 12.20
N GLY A 81 6.12 5.92 13.17
CA GLY A 81 4.94 6.74 13.44
C GLY A 81 3.66 6.24 12.78
N THR A 82 3.72 5.19 11.95
CA THR A 82 2.51 4.51 11.43
C THR A 82 1.55 4.15 12.56
N GLN A 83 0.34 4.72 12.53
CA GLN A 83 -0.72 4.46 13.50
C GLN A 83 -1.59 3.29 13.02
N VAL A 84 -1.95 2.40 13.95
CA VAL A 84 -2.87 1.29 13.69
C VAL A 84 -3.88 1.28 14.82
N ALA A 85 -4.98 2.00 14.62
CA ALA A 85 -6.06 2.18 15.60
C ALA A 85 -7.34 1.41 15.22
N GLY A 86 -7.25 0.51 14.24
CA GLY A 86 -8.41 -0.18 13.67
C GLY A 86 -9.19 0.68 12.69
N THR A 87 -10.35 0.17 12.26
CA THR A 87 -11.24 0.86 11.33
C THR A 87 -12.68 0.77 11.84
N LEU A 88 -13.41 1.87 11.76
CA LEU A 88 -14.84 1.94 12.04
C LEU A 88 -15.59 2.13 10.72
N VAL A 89 -16.40 1.15 10.35
CA VAL A 89 -17.31 1.25 9.19
C VAL A 89 -18.67 1.66 9.71
N VAL A 90 -19.25 2.69 9.09
CA VAL A 90 -20.59 3.21 9.44
C VAL A 90 -21.51 3.09 8.23
N ALA A 91 -22.76 2.70 8.47
CA ALA A 91 -23.79 2.61 7.45
C ALA A 91 -24.98 3.52 7.86
N PRO A 92 -25.45 4.42 6.98
CA PRO A 92 -26.67 5.18 7.24
C PRO A 92 -27.90 4.26 7.15
N ALA A 93 -29.01 4.67 7.78
CA ALA A 93 -30.21 3.83 7.89
C ALA A 93 -30.77 3.30 6.55
N ARG A 94 -30.56 4.05 5.45
CA ARG A 94 -30.97 3.63 4.10
C ARG A 94 -30.18 2.42 3.55
N ASP A 95 -28.97 2.18 4.05
CA ASP A 95 -28.06 1.14 3.57
C ASP A 95 -28.15 -0.14 4.43
N LEU A 96 -29.06 -0.18 5.43
CA LEU A 96 -29.25 -1.35 6.32
C LEU A 96 -29.56 -2.64 5.55
N GLY A 97 -30.31 -2.55 4.44
CA GLY A 97 -30.65 -3.70 3.61
C GLY A 97 -29.44 -4.35 2.90
N GLU A 98 -28.28 -3.68 2.88
CA GLU A 98 -27.05 -4.25 2.32
C GLU A 98 -26.21 -5.00 3.36
N LEU A 99 -26.52 -4.87 4.67
CA LEU A 99 -25.74 -5.50 5.75
C LEU A 99 -26.12 -6.97 6.02
N ASP A 100 -27.31 -7.39 5.63
CA ASP A 100 -27.85 -8.75 5.87
C ASP A 100 -27.46 -9.77 4.77
N ARG A 101 -26.37 -9.53 4.05
CA ARG A 101 -25.91 -10.40 2.95
C ARG A 101 -24.92 -11.47 3.39
#